data_AF-A0A1Y5EHX0-F1
#
_entry.id   AF-A0A1Y5EHX0-F1
#
_cell.length_a   1.000
_cell.length_b   1.000
_cell.length_c   1.000
_cell.angle_alpha   90.00
_cell.angle_beta   90.00
_cell.angle_gamma   90.00
#
_symmetry.space_group_name_H-M   'P 1'
#
loop_
_entity.id
_entity.type
_entity.pdbx_description
1 polymer ?
#
loop_
_entity_poly.entity_id
_entity_poly.type
_entity_poly.pdbx_seq_one_letter_code
_entity_poly.pdbx_strand_id
1 'polypeptide(L)'
;MNHRTTFEATPKQSTSQYAIKGVEEQSIKLLLREANIALSVKALEQLIRHKELSLPSPGKRLELYIEEQQLFIERSDFGLVSQLNELHQGRYTSTTWKFVSDITAIVFIFIAITGVWLSLRDTKQRRNYLLFLSLSLATFILLME
;
A
#
# COMPACT_ATOMS: atom_id res chain seq x y z
N MET A 1 25.15 -6.10 4.18
CA MET A 1 24.29 -6.85 3.25
C MET A 1 22.95 -6.12 3.15
N ASN A 2 22.70 -5.44 2.02
CA ASN A 2 21.46 -4.70 1.80
C ASN A 2 20.40 -5.71 1.28
N HIS A 3 19.60 -6.27 2.20
CA HIS A 3 18.62 -7.35 1.96
C HIS A 3 17.34 -6.89 1.26
N ARG A 4 17.34 -5.70 0.63
CA ARG A 4 16.15 -5.12 0.00
C ARG A 4 15.75 -5.85 -1.28
N THR A 5 16.73 -6.41 -2.00
CA THR A 5 16.50 -7.02 -3.31
C THR A 5 15.92 -8.44 -3.27
N THR A 6 15.95 -9.13 -2.12
CA THR A 6 15.44 -10.51 -2.02
C THR A 6 13.92 -10.61 -2.10
N PHE A 7 13.19 -9.52 -1.81
CA PHE A 7 11.72 -9.46 -1.84
C PHE A 7 11.17 -8.48 -2.89
N GLU A 8 12.05 -7.81 -3.64
CA GLU A 8 11.65 -6.94 -4.74
C GLU A 8 11.33 -7.81 -5.97
N ALA A 9 10.04 -7.98 -6.25
CA ALA A 9 9.63 -8.59 -7.51
C ALA A 9 10.09 -7.70 -8.67
N THR A 10 10.59 -8.32 -9.75
CA THR A 10 10.84 -7.59 -11.00
C THR A 10 9.52 -7.02 -11.51
N PRO A 11 9.41 -5.69 -11.65
CA PRO A 11 8.13 -5.09 -12.03
C PRO A 11 7.76 -5.51 -13.44
N LYS A 12 6.53 -5.98 -13.64
CA LYS A 12 5.98 -6.14 -14.98
C LYS A 12 5.56 -4.76 -15.45
N GLN A 13 6.34 -4.20 -16.37
CA GLN A 13 6.11 -2.87 -16.93
C GLN A 13 5.50 -2.97 -18.33
N SER A 14 4.52 -2.13 -18.61
CA SER A 14 3.93 -1.99 -19.94
C SER A 14 3.76 -0.50 -20.24
N THR A 15 4.42 -0.06 -21.31
CA THR A 15 4.34 1.31 -21.82
C THR A 15 3.47 1.32 -23.07
N SER A 16 2.50 2.22 -23.12
CA SER A 16 1.64 2.46 -24.27
C SER A 16 1.71 3.93 -24.66
N GLN A 17 1.78 4.22 -25.96
CA GLN A 17 1.93 5.57 -26.48
C GLN A 17 0.77 5.91 -27.41
N TYR A 18 0.19 7.09 -27.23
CA TYR A 18 -0.95 7.55 -28.01
C TYR A 18 -0.67 8.94 -28.58
N ALA A 19 -0.81 9.11 -29.89
CA ALA A 19 -0.67 10.41 -30.54
C ALA A 19 -1.88 11.29 -30.21
N ILE A 20 -1.65 12.53 -29.79
CA ILE A 20 -2.69 13.50 -29.48
C ILE A 20 -2.66 14.60 -30.56
N LYS A 21 -3.82 14.94 -31.14
CA LYS A 21 -3.91 16.04 -32.12
C LYS A 21 -3.79 17.44 -31.47
N GLY A 22 -3.89 17.53 -30.15
CA GLY A 22 -3.75 18.74 -29.35
C GLY A 22 -4.01 18.44 -27.87
N VAL A 23 -3.43 19.21 -26.95
CA VAL A 23 -3.59 19.02 -25.48
C VAL A 23 -4.96 19.56 -25.04
N GLU A 24 -6.01 19.01 -25.61
CA GLU A 24 -7.39 19.30 -25.26
C GLU A 24 -7.92 18.24 -24.31
N GLU A 25 -8.69 18.68 -23.33
CA GLU A 25 -9.24 17.82 -22.28
C GLU A 25 -10.10 16.68 -22.84
N GLN A 26 -10.85 16.93 -23.92
CA GLN A 26 -11.72 15.95 -24.56
C GLN A 26 -10.94 14.83 -25.26
N SER A 27 -9.87 15.19 -25.98
CA SER A 27 -9.00 14.24 -26.69
C SER A 27 -8.31 13.31 -25.69
N ILE A 28 -7.81 13.86 -24.58
CA ILE A 28 -7.17 13.07 -23.52
C ILE A 28 -8.19 12.16 -22.82
N LYS A 29 -9.40 12.64 -22.52
CA LYS A 29 -10.47 11.80 -21.93
C LYS A 29 -10.84 10.60 -22.81
N LEU A 30 -10.90 10.79 -24.13
CA LEU A 30 -11.20 9.70 -25.07
C LEU A 30 -10.11 8.63 -25.05
N LEU A 31 -8.83 9.04 -25.10
CA LEU A 31 -7.69 8.12 -25.05
C LEU A 31 -7.61 7.37 -23.71
N LEU A 32 -7.86 8.06 -22.60
CA LEU A 32 -7.89 7.42 -21.28
C LEU A 32 -9.02 6.38 -21.19
N ARG A 33 -10.18 6.66 -21.80
CA ARG A 33 -11.29 5.72 -21.85
C ARG A 33 -10.96 4.47 -22.67
N GLU A 34 -10.28 4.63 -23.81
CA GLU A 34 -9.77 3.52 -24.63
C GLU A 34 -8.75 2.69 -23.86
N ALA A 35 -7.86 3.34 -23.11
CA ALA A 35 -6.89 2.71 -22.24
C ALA A 35 -7.49 2.13 -20.93
N ASN A 36 -8.81 2.22 -20.75
CA ASN A 36 -9.57 1.78 -19.58
C ASN A 36 -9.05 2.38 -18.24
N ILE A 37 -8.67 3.66 -18.29
CA ILE A 37 -8.18 4.43 -17.14
C ILE A 37 -9.23 5.50 -16.79
N ALA A 38 -9.78 5.41 -15.58
CA ALA A 38 -10.65 6.43 -15.03
C ALA A 38 -9.84 7.41 -14.18
N LEU A 39 -9.80 8.69 -14.59
CA LEU A 39 -9.21 9.77 -13.81
C LEU A 39 -10.29 10.65 -13.18
N SER A 40 -10.00 11.16 -11.98
CA SER A 40 -10.82 12.24 -11.41
C SER A 40 -10.59 13.54 -12.17
N VAL A 41 -11.55 14.46 -12.13
CA VAL A 41 -11.43 15.78 -12.77
C VAL A 41 -10.16 16.50 -12.31
N LYS A 42 -9.89 16.48 -11.00
CA LYS A 42 -8.69 17.09 -10.42
C LYS A 42 -7.40 16.45 -10.93
N ALA A 43 -7.36 15.12 -11.05
CA ALA A 43 -6.18 14.42 -11.57
C ALA A 43 -5.93 14.76 -13.04
N LEU A 44 -6.99 14.90 -13.84
CA LEU A 44 -6.88 15.31 -15.23
C LEU A 44 -6.38 16.75 -15.38
N GLU A 45 -6.90 17.68 -14.58
CA GLU A 45 -6.40 19.06 -14.55
C GLU A 45 -4.92 19.11 -14.18
N GLN A 46 -4.49 18.26 -13.23
CA GLN A 46 -3.09 18.16 -12.84
C GLN A 46 -2.22 17.63 -13.99
N LEU A 47 -2.68 16.59 -14.70
CA LEU A 47 -1.99 16.04 -15.87
C LEU A 47 -1.85 17.09 -16.98
N ILE A 48 -2.90 17.86 -17.28
CA ILE A 48 -2.85 18.89 -18.32
C ILE A 48 -1.92 20.04 -17.92
N ARG A 49 -1.96 20.46 -16.64
CA ARG A 49 -1.16 21.58 -16.13
C ARG A 49 0.32 21.25 -16.03
N HIS A 50 0.65 20.09 -15.47
CA HIS A 50 2.02 19.70 -15.17
C HIS A 50 2.64 18.83 -16.26
N LYS A 51 1.83 18.33 -17.21
CA LYS A 51 2.22 17.35 -18.23
C LYS A 51 2.72 16.02 -17.69
N GLU A 52 2.63 15.81 -16.38
CA GLU A 52 2.99 14.57 -15.71
C GLU A 52 2.00 14.31 -14.57
N LEU A 53 1.70 13.03 -14.35
CA LEU A 53 0.85 12.57 -13.26
C LEU A 53 1.22 11.14 -12.87
N SER A 54 1.57 10.95 -11.60
CA SER A 54 1.79 9.64 -11.00
C SER A 54 0.61 9.26 -10.11
N LEU A 55 0.00 8.11 -10.38
CA LEU A 55 -1.13 7.55 -9.66
C LEU A 55 -0.69 6.25 -8.98
N PRO A 56 -0.29 6.33 -7.70
CA PRO A 56 0.10 5.15 -6.96
C PRO A 56 -1.13 4.39 -6.46
N SER A 57 -1.07 3.06 -6.52
CA SER A 57 -2.04 2.15 -5.92
C SER A 57 -1.28 0.97 -5.29
N PRO A 58 -1.92 0.15 -4.45
CA PRO A 58 -1.22 -0.91 -3.72
C PRO A 58 -0.54 -1.89 -4.70
N GLY A 59 0.80 -1.93 -4.66
CA GLY A 59 1.61 -2.80 -5.53
C GLY A 59 1.61 -2.44 -7.02
N LYS A 60 0.96 -1.34 -7.43
CA LYS A 60 0.92 -0.89 -8.82
C LYS A 60 1.16 0.61 -8.93
N ARG A 61 1.77 1.04 -10.03
CA ARG A 61 1.95 2.46 -10.36
C ARG A 61 1.45 2.70 -11.77
N LEU A 62 0.72 3.79 -11.94
CA LEU A 62 0.31 4.31 -13.24
C LEU A 62 0.95 5.68 -13.40
N GLU A 63 1.82 5.82 -14.38
CA GLU A 63 2.51 7.06 -14.70
C GLU A 63 2.03 7.54 -16.07
N LEU A 64 1.63 8.80 -16.12
CA LEU A 64 1.12 9.47 -17.31
C LEU A 64 1.98 10.69 -17.57
N TYR A 65 2.50 10.85 -18.77
CA TYR A 65 3.20 12.07 -19.16
C TYR A 65 2.89 12.47 -20.60
N ILE A 66 2.97 13.77 -20.86
CA ILE A 66 2.65 14.38 -22.14
C ILE A 66 3.90 15.07 -22.67
N GLU A 67 4.45 14.54 -23.76
CA GLU A 67 5.62 15.08 -24.44
C GLU A 67 5.32 15.19 -25.94
N GLU A 68 5.71 16.31 -26.57
CA GLU A 68 5.59 16.51 -28.04
C GLU A 68 4.22 16.13 -28.64
N GLN A 69 3.12 16.48 -27.96
CA GLN A 69 1.74 16.09 -28.35
C GLN A 69 1.46 14.58 -28.35
N GLN A 70 2.17 13.81 -27.53
CA GLN A 70 1.95 12.38 -27.32
C GLN A 70 1.66 12.11 -25.85
N LEU A 71 0.69 11.23 -25.58
CA LEU A 71 0.38 10.74 -24.25
C LEU A 71 1.09 9.41 -24.05
N PHE A 72 1.95 9.34 -23.06
CA PHE A 72 2.58 8.11 -22.60
C PHE A 72 1.86 7.60 -21.37
N ILE A 73 1.61 6.29 -21.38
CA ILE A 73 0.92 5.57 -20.31
C ILE A 73 1.81 4.42 -19.89
N GLU A 74 2.42 4.55 -18.71
CA GLU A 74 3.27 3.52 -18.13
C GLU A 74 2.56 2.83 -16.97
N ARG A 75 2.40 1.52 -17.07
CA ARG A 75 1.83 0.68 -16.01
C ARG A 75 2.93 -0.20 -15.45
N SER A 76 3.20 -0.07 -14.14
CA SER A 76 4.13 -0.92 -13.42
C SER A 76 3.37 -1.75 -12.38
N ASP A 77 3.56 -3.08 -12.42
CA ASP A 77 3.02 -4.02 -11.44
C ASP A 77 4.18 -4.69 -10.69
N PHE A 78 4.27 -4.41 -9.39
CA PHE A 78 5.30 -4.92 -8.48
C PHE A 78 4.87 -6.22 -7.79
N GLY A 79 3.73 -6.79 -8.17
CA GLY A 79 3.24 -8.07 -7.70
C GLY A 79 2.67 -8.07 -6.27
N LEU A 80 2.25 -9.26 -5.86
CA LEU A 80 1.50 -9.48 -4.61
C LEU A 80 2.31 -9.14 -3.36
N VAL A 81 3.61 -9.43 -3.34
CA VAL A 81 4.46 -9.16 -2.17
C VAL A 81 4.55 -7.66 -1.91
N SER A 82 4.77 -6.86 -2.95
CA SER A 82 4.76 -5.40 -2.84
C SER A 82 3.39 -4.87 -2.43
N GLN A 83 2.32 -5.42 -3.01
CA GLN A 83 0.95 -5.06 -2.64
C GLN A 83 0.66 -5.31 -1.15
N LEU A 84 1.00 -6.49 -0.63
CA LEU A 84 0.82 -6.85 0.77
C LEU A 84 1.67 -5.97 1.70
N ASN A 85 2.91 -5.68 1.30
CA ASN A 85 3.78 -4.78 2.07
C ASN A 85 3.22 -3.35 2.13
N GLU A 86 2.72 -2.80 1.03
CA GLU A 86 2.07 -1.49 1.03
C GLU A 86 0.77 -1.48 1.82
N LEU A 87 0.02 -2.58 1.74
CA LEU A 87 -1.21 -2.79 2.50
C LEU A 87 -0.95 -2.83 4.01
N HIS A 88 0.11 -3.55 4.42
CA HIS A 88 0.59 -3.64 5.80
C HIS A 88 1.13 -2.30 6.32
N GLN A 89 1.90 -1.58 5.50
CA GLN A 89 2.38 -0.24 5.85
C GLN A 89 1.28 0.84 5.78
N GLY A 90 0.07 0.50 5.29
CA GLY A 90 -1.03 1.43 5.10
C GLY A 90 -0.81 2.45 3.97
N ARG A 91 0.21 2.27 3.11
CA ARG A 91 0.55 3.20 2.01
C ARG A 91 -0.32 2.95 0.78
N TYR A 92 -0.80 4.03 0.15
CA TYR A 92 -1.62 3.98 -1.07
C TYR A 92 -2.88 3.09 -0.94
N THR A 93 -3.29 2.79 0.29
CA THR A 93 -4.42 1.93 0.60
C THR A 93 -5.73 2.71 0.62
N SER A 94 -6.84 2.04 0.36
CA SER A 94 -8.16 2.64 0.49
C SER A 94 -8.51 2.92 1.95
N THR A 95 -9.37 3.91 2.19
CA THR A 95 -9.88 4.23 3.53
C THR A 95 -10.56 3.02 4.17
N THR A 96 -11.26 2.19 3.40
CA THR A 96 -11.90 0.97 3.90
C THR A 96 -10.90 0.01 4.53
N TRP A 97 -9.71 -0.15 3.93
CA TRP A 97 -8.68 -1.02 4.49
C TRP A 97 -8.17 -0.54 5.84
N LYS A 98 -8.00 0.78 6.00
CA LYS A 98 -7.58 1.37 7.27
C LYS A 98 -8.58 1.05 8.38
N PHE A 99 -9.87 1.20 8.12
CA PHE A 99 -10.92 0.81 9.07
C PHE A 99 -10.89 -0.69 9.41
N VAL A 100 -10.70 -1.57 8.42
CA VAL A 100 -10.58 -3.02 8.65
C VAL A 100 -9.38 -3.33 9.55
N SER A 101 -8.24 -2.69 9.30
CA SER A 101 -7.02 -2.82 10.10
C SER A 101 -7.24 -2.35 11.54
N ASP A 102 -7.85 -1.18 11.73
CA ASP A 102 -8.12 -0.60 13.05
C ASP A 102 -9.04 -1.49 13.89
N ILE A 103 -10.13 -2.01 13.29
CA ILE A 103 -11.04 -2.94 13.97
C ILE A 103 -10.32 -4.22 14.36
N THR A 104 -9.50 -4.78 13.45
CA THR A 104 -8.73 -5.99 13.73
C THR A 104 -7.75 -5.78 14.89
N ALA A 105 -7.08 -4.63 14.93
CA ALA A 105 -6.19 -4.26 16.03
C ALA A 105 -6.94 -4.17 17.37
N ILE A 106 -8.14 -3.56 17.40
CA ILE A 106 -8.98 -3.51 18.60
C ILE A 106 -9.35 -4.91 19.10
N VAL A 107 -9.73 -5.82 18.19
CA VAL A 107 -10.05 -7.21 18.54
C VAL A 107 -8.84 -7.93 19.14
N PHE A 108 -7.65 -7.77 18.54
CA PHE A 108 -6.43 -8.37 19.07
C PHE A 108 -6.04 -7.82 20.43
N ILE A 109 -6.19 -6.51 20.66
CA ILE A 109 -5.97 -5.91 21.98
C ILE A 109 -6.93 -6.51 23.01
N PHE A 110 -8.21 -6.66 22.66
CA PHE A 110 -9.19 -7.28 23.55
C PHE A 110 -8.82 -8.73 23.89
N ILE A 111 -8.44 -9.53 22.89
CA ILE A 111 -7.98 -10.91 23.10
C ILE A 111 -6.72 -10.94 23.99
N ALA A 112 -5.75 -10.05 23.77
CA ALA A 112 -4.55 -9.98 24.58
C ALA A 112 -4.86 -9.63 26.05
N ILE A 113 -5.72 -8.64 26.30
CA ILE A 113 -6.14 -8.25 27.65
C ILE A 113 -6.86 -9.41 28.34
N THR A 114 -7.80 -10.05 27.66
CA THR A 114 -8.53 -11.21 28.23
C THR A 114 -7.59 -12.38 28.51
N GLY A 115 -6.63 -12.67 27.63
CA GLY A 115 -5.63 -13.71 27.84
C GLY A 115 -4.74 -13.46 29.07
N VAL A 116 -4.28 -12.22 29.26
CA VAL A 116 -3.51 -11.82 30.45
C VAL A 116 -4.39 -11.93 31.70
N TRP A 117 -5.63 -11.46 31.64
CA TRP A 117 -6.59 -11.53 32.74
C TRP A 117 -6.82 -12.99 33.21
N LEU A 118 -7.08 -13.90 32.27
CA LEU A 118 -7.27 -15.32 32.58
C LEU A 118 -6.00 -15.94 33.18
N SER A 119 -4.83 -15.60 32.62
CA SER A 119 -3.53 -16.10 33.11
C SER A 119 -3.23 -15.67 34.56
N LEU A 120 -3.67 -14.48 34.96
CA LEU A 120 -3.52 -14.00 36.34
C LEU A 120 -4.49 -14.67 37.33
N ARG A 121 -5.64 -15.15 36.85
CA ARG A 121 -6.68 -15.79 37.67
C ARG A 121 -6.32 -17.23 38.05
N ASP A 122 -5.59 -17.94 37.20
CA ASP A 122 -5.16 -19.32 37.50
C ASP A 122 -4.04 -19.33 38.55
N THR A 123 -4.42 -19.54 39.81
CA THR A 123 -3.51 -19.54 40.96
C THR A 123 -2.49 -20.69 40.92
N LYS A 124 -2.73 -21.77 40.16
CA LYS A 124 -1.82 -22.91 40.09
C LYS A 124 -0.67 -22.65 39.12
N GLN A 125 -0.93 -21.99 38.01
CA GLN A 125 0.07 -21.71 36.97
C GLN A 125 0.53 -20.25 36.88
N ARG A 126 -0.01 -19.36 37.71
CA ARG A 126 0.33 -17.92 37.75
C ARG A 126 1.83 -17.64 37.72
N ARG A 127 2.65 -18.39 38.47
CA ARG A 127 4.11 -18.18 38.48
C ARG A 127 4.73 -18.42 37.10
N ASN A 128 4.32 -19.47 36.41
CA ASN A 128 4.81 -19.79 35.08
C ASN A 128 4.34 -18.74 34.06
N TYR A 129 3.08 -18.31 34.14
CA TYR A 129 2.57 -17.24 33.27
C TYR A 129 3.31 -15.91 33.47
N LEU A 130 3.58 -15.54 34.72
CA LEU A 130 4.37 -14.34 35.02
C LEU A 130 5.82 -14.46 34.51
N LEU A 131 6.44 -15.64 34.63
CA LEU A 131 7.77 -15.88 34.06
C LEU A 131 7.75 -15.72 32.53
N PHE A 132 6.81 -16.35 31.82
CA PHE A 132 6.70 -16.21 30.37
C PHE A 132 6.39 -14.77 29.94
N LEU A 133 5.53 -14.06 30.66
CA LEU A 133 5.23 -12.65 30.40
C LEU A 133 6.47 -11.77 30.60
N SER A 134 7.21 -11.97 31.70
CA SER A 134 8.45 -11.23 31.96
C SER A 134 9.53 -11.53 30.94
N LEU A 135 9.65 -12.80 30.51
CA LEU A 135 10.60 -13.22 29.50
C LEU A 135 10.26 -12.60 28.14
N SER A 136 8.98 -12.64 27.74
CA SER A 136 8.49 -12.01 26.52
C SER A 136 8.76 -10.51 26.51
N LEU A 137 8.55 -9.82 27.64
CA LEU A 137 8.83 -8.39 27.77
C LEU A 137 10.33 -8.09 27.67
N ALA A 138 11.17 -8.89 28.34
CA ALA A 138 12.62 -8.73 28.29
C ALA A 138 13.16 -8.96 26.88
N THR A 139 12.69 -10.00 26.17
CA THR A 139 13.07 -10.23 24.77
C THR A 139 12.60 -9.11 23.85
N PHE A 140 11.41 -8.54 24.09
CA PHE A 140 10.92 -7.42 23.31
C PHE A 140 11.80 -6.18 23.48
N ILE A 141 12.17 -5.84 24.73
CA ILE A 141 13.06 -4.71 25.01
C ILE A 141 14.42 -4.91 24.35
N LEU A 142 15.01 -6.10 24.49
CA LEU A 142 16.31 -6.41 23.89
C LEU A 142 16.33 -6.38 22.35
N LEU A 143 15.19 -6.67 21.71
CA LEU A 143 15.08 -6.65 20.24
C LEU A 143 14.76 -5.23 19.70
N MET A 144 14.26 -4.34 20.56
CA MET A 144 13.94 -2.97 20.22
C MET A 144 15.14 -2.01 20.40
N GLU A 145 16.21 -2.45 21.06
CA GLU A 145 17.51 -1.76 21.17
C GLU A 145 18.43 -2.12 19.99
#